data_AF-A0A1G5WS02-F1
#
_entry.id   AF-A0A1G5WS02-F1
#
_cell.length_a   1.000
_cell.length_b   1.000
_cell.length_c   1.000
_cell.angle_alpha   90.00
_cell.angle_beta   90.00
_cell.angle_gamma   90.00
#
_symmetry.space_group_name_H-M   'P 1'
#
loop_
_entity.id
_entity.type
_entity.pdbx_description
1 polymer ?
#
loop_
_entity_poly.entity_id
_entity_poly.type
_entity_poly.pdbx_seq_one_letter_code
_entity_poly.pdbx_strand_id
1 'polypeptide(L)'
;MNITTKDWTAQIDRMPGAASFRTFGTVTVPHTGITPTLVRSPMQDKSFDLRLELKLESSNEVSLPVITDKVVEYKVPGESHVSGVSIFFEGQLLHHIDEVLVTN
;
A
#
# COMPACT_ATOMS: atom_id res chain seq x y z
N MET A 1 13.69 -12.00 2.26
CA MET A 1 13.47 -11.82 0.81
C MET A 1 13.50 -10.33 0.55
N ASN A 2 14.32 -9.82 -0.37
CA ASN A 2 14.39 -8.38 -0.62
C ASN A 2 13.43 -8.04 -1.77
N ILE A 3 12.30 -7.41 -1.44
CA ILE A 3 11.36 -6.87 -2.41
C ILE A 3 11.72 -5.42 -2.71
N THR A 4 11.74 -5.05 -3.99
CA THR A 4 12.00 -3.66 -4.40
C THR A 4 10.67 -2.91 -4.44
N THR A 5 10.58 -1.82 -3.69
CA THR A 5 9.43 -0.92 -3.70
C THR A 5 9.91 0.53 -3.72
N LYS A 6 9.07 1.41 -4.27
CA LYS A 6 9.39 2.83 -4.46
C LYS A 6 8.11 3.67 -4.55
N ASP A 7 8.29 4.98 -4.47
CA ASP A 7 7.25 5.98 -4.73
C ASP A 7 6.01 5.83 -3.83
N TRP A 8 6.24 5.49 -2.56
CA TRP A 8 5.18 5.38 -1.56
C TRP A 8 4.63 6.76 -1.20
N THR A 9 3.31 6.87 -1.14
CA THR A 9 2.61 8.10 -0.75
C THR A 9 1.32 7.76 0.00
N ALA A 10 1.07 8.49 1.09
CA ALA A 10 -0.21 8.49 1.79
C ALA A 10 -0.90 9.84 1.58
N GLN A 11 -2.21 9.81 1.31
CA GLN A 11 -3.00 11.01 1.08
C GLN A 11 -4.38 10.90 1.74
N ILE A 12 -4.78 11.98 2.40
CA ILE A 12 -6.15 12.25 2.85
C ILE A 12 -6.74 13.31 1.92
N ASP A 13 -7.77 12.92 1.18
CA ASP A 13 -8.61 13.81 0.41
C ASP A 13 -9.82 14.22 1.27
N ARG A 14 -9.97 15.52 1.51
CA ARG A 14 -11.08 16.15 2.24
C ARG A 14 -11.99 16.97 1.33
N MET A 15 -11.86 16.81 0.01
CA MET A 15 -12.74 17.51 -0.93
C MET A 15 -14.20 17.12 -0.66
N PRO A 16 -15.12 18.10 -0.55
CA PRO A 16 -16.53 17.84 -0.29
C PRO A 16 -17.13 16.85 -1.31
N GLY A 17 -17.77 15.79 -0.82
CA GLY A 17 -18.43 14.78 -1.64
C GLY A 17 -17.53 13.66 -2.18
N ALA A 18 -16.20 13.76 -2.00
CA ALA A 18 -15.25 12.75 -2.45
C ALA A 18 -14.18 12.38 -1.39
N ALA A 19 -14.45 12.70 -0.13
CA ALA A 19 -13.52 12.44 0.97
C ALA A 19 -13.05 10.98 0.97
N SER A 20 -11.74 10.78 0.99
CA SER A 20 -11.15 9.45 1.00
C SER A 20 -9.72 9.47 1.52
N PHE A 21 -9.29 8.33 2.02
CA PHE A 21 -7.89 8.08 2.31
C PHE A 21 -7.33 7.07 1.31
N ARG A 22 -6.10 7.31 0.86
CA ARG A 22 -5.36 6.35 0.04
C ARG A 22 -3.90 6.25 0.43
N THR A 23 -3.35 5.06 0.26
CA THR A 23 -1.91 4.79 0.27
C THR A 23 -1.58 4.04 -1.00
N PHE A 24 -0.61 4.51 -1.76
CA PHE A 24 -0.18 3.85 -2.99
C PHE A 24 1.33 3.90 -3.14
N GLY A 25 1.85 3.00 -3.96
CA GLY A 25 3.26 2.93 -4.31
C GLY A 25 3.50 1.90 -5.40
N THR A 26 4.76 1.71 -5.75
CA THR A 26 5.17 0.78 -6.81
C THR A 26 5.94 -0.38 -6.22
N VAL A 27 5.58 -1.60 -6.64
CA VAL A 27 6.24 -2.85 -6.28
C VAL A 27 6.81 -3.49 -7.53
N THR A 28 8.11 -3.75 -7.53
CA THR A 28 8.77 -4.47 -8.62
C THR A 28 8.63 -5.98 -8.39
N VAL A 29 7.99 -6.68 -9.33
CA VAL A 29 7.77 -8.12 -9.28
C VAL A 29 8.61 -8.85 -10.34
N PRO A 30 9.06 -10.09 -10.09
CA PRO A 30 9.93 -10.82 -11.01
C PRO A 30 9.25 -11.29 -12.30
N HIS A 31 7.92 -11.41 -12.31
CA HIS A 31 7.14 -11.78 -13.50
C HIS A 31 5.72 -11.20 -13.44
N THR A 32 5.06 -11.12 -14.60
CA THR A 32 3.74 -10.46 -14.71
C THR A 32 2.62 -11.19 -13.99
N GLY A 33 2.82 -12.47 -13.65
CA GLY A 33 1.86 -13.31 -12.96
C GLY A 33 1.73 -13.03 -11.46
N ILE A 34 2.58 -12.18 -10.87
CA ILE A 34 2.44 -11.79 -9.46
C ILE A 34 1.58 -10.53 -9.37
N THR A 35 0.52 -10.58 -8.59
CA THR A 35 -0.34 -9.44 -8.28
C THR A 35 -0.06 -8.98 -6.86
N PRO A 36 0.61 -7.82 -6.68
CA PRO A 36 0.79 -7.23 -5.38
C PRO A 36 -0.50 -6.54 -4.91
N THR A 37 -0.88 -6.73 -3.65
CA THR A 37 -2.06 -6.10 -3.04
C THR A 37 -1.71 -5.51 -1.68
N LEU A 38 -2.30 -4.37 -1.35
CA LEU A 38 -2.25 -3.80 -0.01
C LEU A 38 -3.56 -4.10 0.73
N VAL A 39 -3.43 -4.63 1.95
CA VAL A 39 -4.57 -4.89 2.81
C VAL A 39 -4.35 -4.31 4.19
N ARG A 40 -5.43 -3.90 4.85
CA ARG A 40 -5.36 -3.48 6.25
C ARG A 40 -4.94 -4.67 7.12
N SER A 41 -3.93 -4.47 7.96
CA SER A 41 -3.44 -5.53 8.85
C SER A 41 -4.51 -5.88 9.91
N PRO A 42 -4.73 -7.16 10.25
CA PRO A 42 -5.54 -7.52 11.42
C PRO A 42 -4.87 -7.11 12.73
N MET A 43 -3.54 -6.98 12.72
CA MET A 43 -2.76 -6.46 13.83
C MET A 43 -2.66 -4.94 13.69
N GLN A 44 -3.68 -4.22 14.15
CA GLN A 44 -3.58 -2.77 14.34
C GLN A 44 -3.05 -2.52 15.75
N ASP A 45 -2.13 -1.57 15.89
CA ASP A 45 -1.85 -1.03 17.21
C ASP A 45 -2.95 -0.04 17.62
N LYS A 46 -2.85 0.52 18.83
CA LYS A 46 -3.80 1.54 19.33
C LYS A 46 -3.44 2.95 18.88
N SER A 47 -2.48 3.11 17.97
CA SER A 47 -2.05 4.41 17.48
C SER A 47 -2.90 4.83 16.26
N PHE A 48 -2.71 6.08 15.81
CA PHE A 48 -3.28 6.57 14.56
C PHE A 48 -2.41 6.21 13.34
N ASP A 49 -1.35 5.40 13.52
CA ASP A 49 -0.55 4.85 12.43
C ASP A 49 -1.28 3.65 11.80
N LEU A 50 -1.66 3.80 10.53
CA LEU A 50 -2.36 2.76 9.82
C LEU A 50 -1.37 1.66 9.43
N ARG A 51 -1.59 0.45 9.94
CA ARG A 51 -0.79 -0.71 9.53
C ARG A 51 -1.38 -1.42 8.32
N LEU A 52 -0.62 -1.47 7.24
CA LEU A 52 -0.92 -2.21 6.01
C LEU A 52 0.01 -3.40 5.85
N GLU A 53 -0.49 -4.46 5.22
CA GLU A 53 0.29 -5.61 4.80
C GLU A 53 0.29 -5.67 3.27
N LEU A 54 1.49 -5.72 2.69
CA LEU A 54 1.72 -6.04 1.30
C LEU A 54 1.65 -7.56 1.13
N LYS A 55 0.83 -8.02 0.19
CA LYS A 55 0.73 -9.43 -0.19
C LYS A 55 1.08 -9.58 -1.66
N LEU A 56 1.77 -10.66 -1.99
CA LEU A 56 2.07 -11.04 -3.36
C LEU A 56 1.29 -12.32 -3.68
N GLU A 57 0.36 -12.23 -4.62
CA GLU A 57 -0.44 -13.37 -5.05
C GLU A 57 0.02 -13.79 -6.45
N SER A 58 0.53 -15.02 -6.58
CA SER A 58 0.91 -15.58 -7.87
C SER A 58 -0.30 -16.20 -8.57
N SER A 59 -0.54 -15.80 -9.81
CA SER A 59 -1.45 -16.48 -10.72
C SER A 59 -0.86 -17.82 -11.18
N ASN A 60 -1.73 -18.80 -11.36
CA ASN A 60 -1.38 -20.09 -11.98
C ASN A 60 -1.39 -20.04 -13.52
N GLU A 61 -1.74 -18.89 -14.11
CA GLU A 61 -1.74 -18.69 -15.55
C GLU A 61 -0.32 -18.49 -16.09
N VAL A 62 -0.14 -18.79 -17.38
CA VAL A 62 1.12 -18.53 -18.08
C VAL A 62 1.42 -17.03 -18.01
N SER A 63 2.57 -16.67 -17.44
CA SER A 63 3.01 -15.29 -17.32
C SER A 63 4.40 -15.09 -17.92
N LEU A 64 4.68 -13.86 -18.34
CA LEU A 64 5.96 -13.51 -18.93
C LEU A 64 7.01 -13.37 -17.81
N PRO A 65 8.17 -14.05 -17.91
CA PRO A 65 9.24 -13.97 -16.92
C PRO A 65 10.03 -12.67 -17.10
N VAL A 66 9.37 -11.53 -16.87
CA VAL A 66 9.94 -10.19 -17.00
C VAL A 66 9.71 -9.39 -15.73
N ILE A 67 10.80 -8.82 -15.21
CA ILE A 67 10.77 -7.92 -14.07
C ILE A 67 9.90 -6.72 -14.44
N THR A 68 8.85 -6.49 -13.66
CA THR A 68 7.81 -5.50 -13.98
C THR A 68 7.45 -4.70 -12.75
N ASP A 69 7.28 -3.39 -12.92
CA ASP A 69 6.74 -2.51 -11.89
C ASP A 69 5.21 -2.57 -11.90
N LYS A 70 4.61 -2.73 -10.72
CA LYS A 70 3.16 -2.72 -10.53
C LYS A 70 2.78 -1.72 -9.45
N VAL A 71 1.80 -0.87 -9.77
CA VAL A 71 1.23 0.07 -8.79
C VAL A 71 0.27 -0.70 -7.88
N VAL A 72 0.35 -0.42 -6.58
CA VAL A 72 -0.55 -0.92 -5.57
C VAL A 72 -1.24 0.25 -4.90
N GLU A 73 -2.52 0.08 -4.53
CA GLU A 73 -3.28 1.08 -3.81
C GLU A 73 -4.14 0.42 -2.73
N TYR A 74 -4.14 1.02 -1.55
CA TYR A 74 -5.15 0.84 -0.53
C TYR A 74 -5.99 2.12 -0.48
N LYS A 75 -7.30 2.02 -0.68
CA LYS A 75 -8.20 3.17 -0.65
C LYS A 75 -9.43 2.89 0.21
N VAL A 76 -9.81 3.86 1.04
CA VAL A 76 -10.99 3.83 1.89
C VAL A 76 -11.78 5.12 1.71
N PRO A 77 -13.09 5.04 1.41
CA PRO A 77 -13.93 6.23 1.35
C PRO A 77 -14.24 6.77 2.75
N GLY A 78 -14.43 8.08 2.85
CA GLY A 78 -14.79 8.79 4.08
C GLY A 78 -13.64 9.57 4.71
N GLU A 79 -13.98 10.27 5.78
CA GLU A 79 -13.03 11.05 6.58
C GLU A 79 -11.99 10.13 7.23
N SER A 80 -10.74 10.61 7.25
CA SER A 80 -9.62 9.90 7.85
C SER A 80 -8.77 10.84 8.70
N HIS A 81 -8.28 10.30 9.81
CA HIS A 81 -7.39 10.96 10.77
C HIS A 81 -6.09 10.18 10.95
N VAL A 82 -5.73 9.36 9.97
CA VAL A 82 -4.48 8.59 9.94
C VAL A 82 -3.30 9.57 10.04
N SER A 83 -2.41 9.34 11.01
CA SER A 83 -1.25 10.19 11.26
C SER A 83 0.01 9.71 10.53
N GLY A 84 0.01 8.47 10.07
CA GLY A 84 1.12 7.83 9.37
C GLY A 84 0.69 6.48 8.81
N VAL A 85 1.52 5.87 7.98
CA VAL A 85 1.26 4.53 7.44
C VAL A 85 2.50 3.65 7.53
N SER A 86 2.37 2.53 8.24
CA SER A 86 3.37 1.48 8.26
C SER A 86 2.99 0.33 7.33
N ILE A 87 3.83 0.05 6.33
CA ILE A 87 3.64 -1.02 5.36
C ILE A 87 4.56 -2.18 5.72
N PHE A 88 3.98 -3.34 5.93
CA PHE A 88 4.70 -4.58 6.26
C PHE A 88 4.66 -5.57 5.10
N PHE A 89 5.71 -6.37 4.97
CA PHE A 89 5.77 -7.51 4.07
C PHE A 89 6.30 -8.72 4.85
N GLU A 90 5.55 -9.82 4.86
CA GLU A 90 5.90 -11.03 5.63
C GLU A 90 6.21 -10.75 7.12
N GLY A 91 5.49 -9.79 7.71
CA GLY A 91 5.65 -9.39 9.11
C GLY A 91 6.84 -8.46 9.38
N GLN A 92 7.64 -8.11 8.38
CA GLN A 92 8.74 -7.15 8.49
C GLN A 92 8.32 -5.77 8.00
N LEU A 93 8.71 -4.72 8.73
CA LEU A 93 8.45 -3.34 8.31
C LEU A 93 9.22 -3.06 7.01
N LEU A 94 8.48 -2.80 5.94
CA LEU A 94 9.03 -2.51 4.62
C LEU A 94 9.21 -1.01 4.43
N HIS A 95 8.21 -0.23 4.83
CA HIS A 95 8.22 1.22 4.69
C HIS A 95 7.35 1.87 5.77
N HIS A 96 7.73 3.08 6.17
CA HIS A 96 6.93 3.92 7.04
C HIS A 96 6.77 5.29 6.39
N ILE A 97 5.54 5.80 6.37
CA ILE A 97 5.18 7.09 5.80
C ILE A 97 4.73 8.00 6.94
N ASP A 98 5.59 8.93 7.34
CA ASP A 98 5.26 9.95 8.34
C ASP A 98 4.46 11.12 7.73
N GLU A 99 4.74 11.49 6.48
CA GLU A 99 4.12 12.62 5.82
C GLU A 99 2.85 12.18 5.06
N VAL A 100 1.70 12.44 5.68
CA VAL A 100 0.39 12.24 5.05
C VAL A 100 -0.04 13.52 4.35
N LEU A 101 -0.11 13.49 3.03
CA LEU A 101 -0.55 14.62 2.22
C LEU A 101 -2.04 14.89 2.47
N VAL A 102 -2.40 16.13 2.75
CA VAL A 102 -3.81 16.52 2.94
C VAL A 102 -4.24 17.43 1.81
N THR A 103 -5.31 17.07 1.11
CA THR A 103 -5.97 17.89 0.11
C THR A 103 -7.35 18.28 0.63
N ASN A 104 -7.75 19.55 0.47
CA ASN A 104 -9.02 20.08 0.94
C ASN A 104 -9.83 20.66 -0.22
#